data_AF-A0AA95S8D0-F1
#
_entry.id   AF-A0AA95S8D0-F1
#
_cell.length_a   1.000
_cell.length_b   1.000
_cell.length_c   1.000
_cell.angle_alpha   90.00
_cell.angle_beta   90.00
_cell.angle_gamma   90.00
#
_symmetry.space_group_name_H-M   'P 1'
#
loop_
_entity.id
_entity.type
_entity.pdbx_description
1 polymer ?
#
loop_
_entity_poly.entity_id
_entity_poly.type
_entity_poly.pdbx_seq_one_letter_code
_entity_poly.pdbx_strand_id
1 'polypeptide(L)'
;MDDRTFRNAMGKFATGVTVITTELDGEVHGMTANAFMSVSLNPRLILISIGERAKMLNKIKESGKFAVNILSKDQEEISMLFAGQIQEKREIKFERLEDLPVIKDSLANICCKVYNQYVEGDHTLFIGEVTDIVLRDGTPLAFYEGKYRDIVG
;
A
#
# COMPACT_ATOMS: atom_id res chain seq x y z
N MET A 1 24.49 -3.12 -14.93
CA MET A 1 24.14 -3.84 -13.69
C MET A 1 23.02 -4.79 -14.04
N ASP A 2 23.05 -6.04 -13.59
CA ASP A 2 21.95 -6.97 -13.86
C ASP A 2 20.76 -6.74 -12.91
N ASP A 3 19.57 -7.11 -13.36
CA ASP A 3 18.32 -6.92 -12.62
C ASP A 3 18.30 -7.61 -11.25
N ARG A 4 18.98 -8.76 -11.12
CA ARG A 4 19.00 -9.52 -9.87
C ARG A 4 19.82 -8.79 -8.82
N THR A 5 20.97 -8.24 -9.20
CA THR A 5 21.81 -7.41 -8.33
C THR A 5 21.04 -6.20 -7.83
N PHE A 6 20.32 -5.50 -8.72
CA PHE A 6 19.49 -4.36 -8.32
C PHE A 6 18.38 -4.77 -7.32
N ARG A 7 17.59 -5.80 -7.64
CA ARG A 7 16.51 -6.29 -6.76
C ARG A 7 17.04 -6.79 -5.41
N ASN A 8 18.17 -7.48 -5.40
CA ASN A 8 18.81 -7.92 -4.17
C ASN A 8 19.21 -6.72 -3.29
N ALA A 9 19.77 -5.67 -3.89
CA ALA A 9 20.13 -4.45 -3.17
C ALA A 9 18.90 -3.75 -2.59
N MET A 10 17.81 -3.61 -3.36
CA MET A 10 16.55 -3.03 -2.87
C MET A 10 15.93 -3.86 -1.74
N GLY A 11 16.03 -5.18 -1.82
CA GLY A 11 15.57 -6.09 -0.76
C GLY A 11 16.34 -5.98 0.57
N LYS A 12 17.50 -5.30 0.59
CA LYS A 12 18.24 -5.01 1.84
C LYS A 12 17.65 -3.84 2.63
N PHE A 13 16.71 -3.08 2.07
CA PHE A 13 15.99 -2.05 2.82
C PHE A 13 14.73 -2.67 3.44
N ALA A 14 14.76 -2.86 4.76
CA ALA A 14 13.60 -3.38 5.48
C ALA A 14 12.45 -2.38 5.45
N THR A 15 11.23 -2.87 5.23
CA THR A 15 10.02 -2.05 5.11
C THR A 15 8.90 -2.65 5.93
N GLY A 16 7.93 -1.82 6.32
CA GLY A 16 6.60 -2.33 6.64
C GLY A 16 5.87 -2.77 5.37
N VAL A 17 4.77 -3.49 5.53
CA VAL A 17 3.91 -3.90 4.41
C VAL A 17 2.62 -3.10 4.44
N THR A 18 2.18 -2.66 3.26
CA THR A 18 0.90 -1.96 3.11
C THR A 18 0.02 -2.64 2.07
N VAL A 19 -1.29 -2.44 2.17
CA VAL A 19 -2.21 -2.63 1.04
C VAL A 19 -2.77 -1.28 0.65
N ILE A 20 -2.63 -0.95 -0.63
CA ILE A 20 -3.27 0.21 -1.23
C ILE A 20 -4.68 -0.20 -1.64
N THR A 21 -5.69 0.53 -1.18
CA THR A 21 -7.08 0.31 -1.54
C THR A 21 -7.67 1.51 -2.26
N THR A 22 -8.57 1.25 -3.19
CA THR A 22 -9.39 2.27 -3.84
C THR A 22 -10.75 1.68 -4.19
N GLU A 23 -11.68 2.53 -4.56
CA GLU A 23 -12.98 2.13 -5.07
C GLU A 23 -13.25 2.82 -6.39
N LEU A 24 -13.72 2.03 -7.37
CA LEU A 24 -14.13 2.51 -8.68
C LEU A 24 -15.38 1.75 -9.09
N ASP A 25 -16.41 2.46 -9.56
CA ASP A 25 -17.69 1.90 -9.98
C ASP A 25 -18.38 0.99 -8.94
N GLY A 26 -18.17 1.30 -7.65
CA GLY A 26 -18.70 0.52 -6.52
C GLY A 26 -17.93 -0.77 -6.21
N GLU A 27 -16.83 -1.04 -6.93
CA GLU A 27 -15.95 -2.18 -6.68
C GLU A 27 -14.70 -1.75 -5.91
N VAL A 28 -14.41 -2.49 -4.83
CA VAL A 28 -13.18 -2.31 -4.05
C VAL A 28 -12.02 -3.01 -4.76
N HIS A 29 -10.94 -2.27 -4.94
CA HIS A 29 -9.68 -2.79 -5.47
C HIS A 29 -8.59 -2.67 -4.41
N GLY A 30 -7.70 -3.66 -4.33
CA GLY A 30 -6.58 -3.67 -3.42
C GLY A 30 -5.28 -4.16 -4.09
N MET A 31 -4.13 -3.67 -3.61
CA MET A 31 -2.81 -4.10 -4.07
C MET A 31 -1.80 -4.00 -2.94
N THR A 32 -1.05 -5.08 -2.68
CA THR A 32 0.05 -5.05 -1.73
C THR A 32 1.19 -4.19 -2.28
N ALA A 33 1.72 -3.30 -1.43
CA ALA A 33 2.87 -2.46 -1.76
C ALA A 33 3.74 -2.24 -0.51
N ASN A 34 5.04 -2.11 -0.73
CA ASN A 34 5.99 -1.64 0.29
C ASN A 34 6.82 -0.44 -0.19
N ALA A 35 6.56 0.05 -1.42
CA ALA A 35 7.10 1.29 -1.94
C ALA A 35 6.20 2.48 -1.53
N PHE A 36 6.17 2.73 -0.23
CA PHE A 36 5.40 3.79 0.44
C PHE A 36 6.34 4.65 1.29
N MET A 37 6.10 5.97 1.32
CA MET A 37 6.85 6.87 2.19
C MET A 37 6.05 8.12 2.60
N SER A 38 6.39 8.69 3.76
CA SER A 38 5.97 10.05 4.13
C SER A 38 6.80 11.08 3.34
N VAL A 39 6.16 12.17 2.90
CA VAL A 39 6.79 13.18 2.03
C VAL A 39 6.83 14.56 2.67
N SER A 40 5.70 15.02 3.23
CA SER A 40 5.59 16.39 3.75
C SER A 40 4.66 16.46 4.94
N LEU A 41 4.93 17.41 5.85
CA LEU A 41 4.05 17.74 6.97
C LEU A 41 3.08 18.88 6.66
N ASN A 42 3.46 19.86 5.84
CA ASN A 42 2.63 21.01 5.47
C ASN A 42 2.76 21.34 3.96
N PRO A 43 1.80 20.96 3.11
CA PRO A 43 0.63 20.12 3.41
C PRO A 43 1.05 18.68 3.76
N ARG A 44 0.12 17.90 4.35
CA ARG A 44 0.39 16.50 4.75
C ARG A 44 0.40 15.62 3.51
N LEU A 45 1.58 15.22 3.05
CA LEU A 45 1.75 14.42 1.84
C LEU A 45 2.44 13.09 2.14
N ILE A 46 1.98 12.05 1.44
CA ILE A 46 2.63 10.75 1.33
C ILE A 46 2.85 10.39 -0.14
N LEU A 47 3.63 9.34 -0.40
CA LEU A 47 3.83 8.79 -1.74
C LEU A 47 3.61 7.29 -1.73
N ILE A 48 3.03 6.78 -2.83
CA ILE A 48 3.04 5.38 -3.23
C ILE A 48 3.63 5.25 -4.64
N SER A 49 4.42 4.21 -4.88
CA SER A 49 4.96 3.89 -6.21
C SER A 49 4.26 2.65 -6.78
N ILE A 50 3.65 2.79 -7.96
CA ILE A 50 2.83 1.75 -8.59
C ILE A 50 3.41 1.41 -9.96
N GLY A 51 3.72 0.14 -10.20
CA GLY A 51 4.28 -0.28 -11.49
C GLY A 51 3.32 -0.05 -12.66
N GLU A 52 3.85 0.31 -13.83
CA GLU A 52 3.07 0.65 -15.03
C GLU A 52 2.15 -0.48 -15.53
N ARG A 53 2.45 -1.73 -15.16
CA ARG A 53 1.66 -2.92 -15.52
C ARG A 53 0.64 -3.32 -14.45
N ALA A 54 0.62 -2.65 -13.29
CA ALA A 54 -0.30 -2.98 -12.23
C ALA A 54 -1.71 -2.49 -12.57
N LYS A 55 -2.72 -3.35 -12.41
CA LYS A 55 -4.14 -2.98 -12.60
C LYS A 55 -4.54 -1.79 -11.72
N MET A 56 -3.95 -1.68 -10.52
CA MET A 56 -4.19 -0.62 -9.55
C MET A 56 -3.90 0.78 -10.11
N LEU A 57 -2.95 0.91 -11.05
CA LEU A 57 -2.55 2.21 -11.61
C LEU A 57 -3.72 2.94 -12.26
N ASN A 58 -4.47 2.28 -13.14
CA ASN A 58 -5.63 2.90 -13.79
C ASN A 58 -6.75 3.15 -12.78
N LYS A 59 -6.93 2.24 -11.82
CA LYS A 59 -7.96 2.39 -10.77
C LYS A 59 -7.74 3.66 -9.93
N ILE A 60 -6.49 3.95 -9.56
CA ILE A 60 -6.16 5.19 -8.82
C ILE A 60 -6.26 6.43 -9.71
N LYS A 61 -5.80 6.35 -10.98
CA LYS A 61 -5.95 7.45 -11.94
C LYS A 61 -7.41 7.86 -12.14
N GLU A 62 -8.29 6.87 -12.24
CA GLU A 62 -9.73 7.09 -12.45
C GLU A 62 -10.46 7.49 -11.17
N SER A 63 -10.14 6.89 -10.02
CA SER A 63 -10.77 7.25 -8.74
C SER A 63 -10.32 8.61 -8.21
N GLY A 64 -9.07 9.03 -8.48
CA GLY A 64 -8.46 10.24 -7.94
C GLY A 64 -8.17 10.20 -6.44
N LYS A 65 -8.31 9.02 -5.81
CA LYS A 65 -8.16 8.81 -4.37
C LYS A 65 -7.72 7.39 -4.06
N PHE A 66 -7.07 7.19 -2.92
CA PHE A 66 -6.65 5.87 -2.44
C PHE A 66 -6.46 5.90 -0.92
N ALA A 67 -6.53 4.73 -0.29
CA ALA A 67 -6.14 4.55 1.09
C ALA A 67 -4.89 3.66 1.22
N VAL A 68 -4.05 3.95 2.21
CA VAL A 68 -2.91 3.12 2.59
C VAL A 68 -3.26 2.40 3.89
N ASN A 69 -3.20 1.07 3.87
CA ASN A 69 -3.48 0.21 5.02
C ASN A 69 -2.16 -0.40 5.49
N ILE A 70 -1.57 0.11 6.57
CA ILE A 70 -0.32 -0.41 7.14
C ILE A 70 -0.66 -1.68 7.93
N LEU A 71 -0.10 -2.81 7.51
CA LEU A 71 -0.49 -4.12 8.02
C LEU A 71 0.18 -4.44 9.36
N SER A 72 -0.58 -5.08 10.24
CA SER A 72 -0.04 -5.75 11.43
C SER A 72 0.55 -7.12 11.08
N LYS A 73 1.37 -7.67 11.97
CA LYS A 73 1.98 -9.00 11.82
C LYS A 73 0.95 -10.11 11.52
N ASP A 74 -0.29 -9.96 12.01
CA ASP A 74 -1.33 -10.97 11.89
C ASP A 74 -2.02 -10.92 10.51
N GLN A 75 -1.64 -9.98 9.64
CA GLN A 75 -2.23 -9.73 8.32
C GLN A 75 -1.32 -10.18 7.16
N GLU A 76 -0.41 -11.15 7.39
CA GLU A 76 0.41 -11.75 6.33
C GLU A 76 -0.44 -12.34 5.20
N GLU A 77 -1.54 -13.03 5.53
CA GLU A 77 -2.45 -13.61 4.52
C GLU A 77 -3.11 -12.54 3.64
N ILE A 78 -3.45 -11.38 4.23
CA ILE A 78 -3.99 -10.23 3.50
C ILE A 78 -2.94 -9.69 2.53
N SER A 79 -1.68 -9.55 2.96
CA SER A 79 -0.57 -9.16 2.10
C SER A 79 -0.41 -10.13 0.92
N MET A 80 -0.43 -11.44 1.17
CA MET A 80 -0.30 -12.46 0.12
C MET A 80 -1.47 -12.42 -0.88
N LEU A 81 -2.69 -12.21 -0.39
CA LEU A 81 -3.88 -12.08 -1.23
C LEU A 81 -3.78 -10.90 -2.18
N PHE A 82 -3.50 -9.70 -1.66
CA PHE A 82 -3.41 -8.48 -2.49
C PHE A 82 -2.09 -8.39 -3.30
N ALA A 83 -1.14 -9.30 -3.07
CA ALA A 83 0.01 -9.53 -3.94
C ALA A 83 -0.28 -10.54 -5.07
N GLY A 84 -1.47 -11.16 -5.09
CA GLY A 84 -1.85 -12.17 -6.07
C GLY A 84 -1.18 -13.54 -5.86
N GLN A 85 -0.61 -13.79 -4.67
CA GLN A 85 0.05 -15.06 -4.33
C GLN A 85 -0.97 -16.13 -3.90
N ILE A 86 -2.13 -15.70 -3.41
CA ILE A 86 -3.28 -16.55 -3.10
C ILE A 86 -4.36 -16.28 -4.15
N GLN A 87 -4.82 -17.34 -4.84
CA GLN A 87 -5.89 -17.22 -5.86
C GLN A 87 -7.28 -17.57 -5.33
N GLU A 88 -7.36 -18.19 -4.16
CA GLU A 88 -8.64 -18.49 -3.52
C GLU A 88 -9.35 -17.20 -3.10
N LYS A 89 -10.67 -17.14 -3.34
CA LYS A 89 -11.47 -16.03 -2.82
C LYS A 89 -11.48 -16.10 -1.30
N ARG A 90 -11.02 -15.03 -0.66
CA ARG A 90 -11.08 -14.83 0.79
C ARG A 90 -12.00 -13.65 1.08
N GLU A 91 -12.78 -13.78 2.14
CA GLU A 91 -13.59 -12.66 2.63
C GLU A 91 -12.67 -11.66 3.32
N ILE A 92 -12.60 -10.44 2.78
CA ILE A 92 -11.86 -9.34 3.39
C ILE A 92 -12.84 -8.40 4.04
N LYS A 93 -12.63 -8.13 5.33
CA LYS A 93 -13.44 -7.18 6.08
C LYS A 93 -12.93 -5.77 5.79
N PHE A 94 -13.72 -5.03 5.02
CA PHE A 94 -13.50 -3.61 4.79
C PHE A 94 -14.34 -2.77 5.76
N GLU A 95 -13.76 -1.70 6.24
CA GLU A 95 -14.45 -0.58 6.89
C GLU A 95 -14.43 0.63 5.93
N ARG A 96 -15.17 1.68 6.28
CA ARG A 96 -15.16 2.94 5.55
C ARG A 96 -14.49 4.00 6.41
N LEU A 97 -13.50 4.67 5.82
CA LEU A 97 -12.93 5.91 6.35
C LEU A 97 -13.12 6.98 5.28
N GLU A 98 -13.87 8.03 5.60
CA GLU A 98 -14.49 8.90 4.60
C GLU A 98 -15.26 8.08 3.54
N ASP A 99 -14.89 8.22 2.27
CA ASP A 99 -15.47 7.56 1.12
C ASP A 99 -14.55 6.49 0.52
N LEU A 100 -13.53 6.05 1.26
CA LEU A 100 -12.57 5.03 0.86
C LEU A 100 -12.74 3.72 1.63
N PRO A 101 -12.64 2.56 0.96
CA PRO A 101 -12.58 1.27 1.63
C PRO A 101 -11.22 1.09 2.31
N VAL A 102 -11.21 0.74 3.58
CA VAL A 102 -9.99 0.48 4.36
C VAL A 102 -10.04 -0.91 4.97
N ILE A 103 -8.89 -1.56 5.12
CA ILE A 103 -8.80 -2.90 5.68
C ILE A 103 -8.94 -2.81 7.20
N LYS A 104 -9.95 -3.52 7.72
CA LYS A 104 -10.21 -3.62 9.14
C LYS A 104 -8.98 -4.13 9.90
N ASP A 105 -8.78 -3.61 11.12
CA ASP A 105 -7.70 -4.03 12.05
C ASP A 105 -6.27 -3.81 11.54
N SER A 106 -6.09 -3.01 10.48
CA SER A 106 -4.76 -2.51 10.08
C SER A 106 -4.19 -1.58 11.15
N LEU A 107 -2.86 -1.58 11.33
CA LEU A 107 -2.17 -0.71 12.30
C LEU A 107 -2.42 0.77 12.02
N ALA A 108 -2.49 1.13 10.74
CA ALA A 108 -2.95 2.44 10.33
C ALA A 108 -3.77 2.35 9.05
N ASN A 109 -4.79 3.18 8.95
CA ASN A 109 -5.50 3.46 7.71
C ASN A 109 -5.32 4.95 7.41
N ILE A 110 -4.85 5.27 6.20
CA ILE A 110 -4.53 6.65 5.78
C ILE A 110 -5.29 6.93 4.48
N CYS A 111 -6.29 7.80 4.52
CA CYS A 111 -7.06 8.22 3.34
C CYS A 111 -6.35 9.36 2.62
N CYS A 112 -6.27 9.27 1.30
CA CYS A 112 -5.57 10.25 0.46
C CYS A 112 -6.37 10.63 -0.78
N LYS A 113 -6.31 11.91 -1.14
CA LYS A 113 -6.62 12.39 -2.49
C LYS A 113 -5.34 12.48 -3.31
N VAL A 114 -5.39 12.11 -4.59
CA VAL A 114 -4.23 12.26 -5.47
C VAL A 114 -3.94 13.75 -5.64
N TYR A 115 -2.78 14.17 -5.14
CA TYR A 115 -2.28 15.54 -5.21
C TYR A 115 -1.47 15.77 -6.48
N ASN A 116 -0.60 14.82 -6.85
CA ASN A 116 0.18 14.84 -8.08
C ASN A 116 0.53 13.41 -8.52
N GLN A 117 0.92 13.26 -9.79
CA GLN A 117 1.43 12.00 -10.33
C GLN A 117 2.65 12.23 -11.24
N TYR A 118 3.64 11.35 -11.15
CA TYR A 118 4.87 11.41 -11.94
C TYR A 118 5.23 10.02 -12.47
N VAL A 119 5.44 9.92 -13.79
CA VAL A 119 5.94 8.67 -14.39
C VAL A 119 7.46 8.65 -14.26
N GLU A 120 7.98 7.65 -13.57
CA GLU A 120 9.40 7.47 -13.27
C GLU A 120 9.84 6.05 -13.66
N GLY A 121 10.34 5.92 -14.89
CA GLY A 121 10.75 4.63 -15.44
C GLY A 121 9.56 3.68 -15.64
N ASP A 122 9.56 2.56 -14.93
CA ASP A 122 8.52 1.53 -15.00
C ASP A 122 7.46 1.67 -13.89
N HIS A 123 7.43 2.79 -13.17
CA HIS A 123 6.45 3.09 -12.14
C HIS A 123 5.84 4.50 -12.30
N THR A 124 4.59 4.67 -11.86
CA THR A 124 4.00 5.97 -11.57
C THR A 124 4.04 6.20 -10.06
N LEU A 125 4.61 7.34 -9.65
CA LEU A 125 4.55 7.86 -8.30
C LEU A 125 3.25 8.63 -8.12
N PHE A 126 2.42 8.25 -7.17
CA PHE A 126 1.28 9.04 -6.74
C PHE A 126 1.62 9.75 -5.44
N ILE A 127 1.58 11.08 -5.48
CA ILE A 127 1.62 11.91 -4.28
C ILE A 127 0.19 12.04 -3.77
N GLY A 128 -0.04 11.63 -2.53
CA GLY A 128 -1.35 11.71 -1.88
C GLY A 128 -1.36 12.81 -0.83
N GLU A 129 -2.35 13.71 -0.89
CA GLU A 129 -2.68 14.60 0.22
C GLU A 129 -3.56 13.83 1.21
N VAL A 130 -3.10 13.75 2.47
CA VAL A 130 -3.75 12.98 3.52
C VAL A 130 -4.99 13.73 4.03
N THR A 131 -6.15 13.09 3.93
CA THR A 131 -7.44 13.63 4.39
C THR A 131 -7.84 13.11 5.76
N ASP A 132 -7.58 11.83 6.05
CA ASP A 132 -7.93 11.20 7.33
C ASP A 132 -6.93 10.09 7.72
N ILE A 133 -6.80 9.84 9.04
CA ILE A 133 -5.94 8.81 9.61
C ILE A 133 -6.63 8.13 10.79
N VAL A 134 -6.64 6.80 10.80
CA VAL A 134 -6.93 5.97 11.99
C VAL A 134 -5.67 5.20 12.36
N LEU A 135 -5.34 5.18 13.66
CA LEU A 135 -4.22 4.45 14.23
C LEU A 135 -4.70 3.38 15.20
N ARG A 136 -3.98 2.26 15.27
CA ARG A 136 -4.18 1.18 16.23
C ARG A 136 -2.84 0.72 16.79
N ASP A 137 -2.87 0.19 18.01
CA ASP A 137 -1.70 -0.45 18.61
C ASP A 137 -1.46 -1.83 17.99
N GLY A 138 -0.20 -2.28 18.01
CA GLY A 138 0.17 -3.61 17.56
C GLY A 138 1.61 -3.68 17.08
N THR A 139 1.95 -4.79 16.42
CA THR A 139 3.29 -5.01 15.85
C THR A 139 3.20 -5.08 14.33
N PRO A 140 4.10 -4.42 13.58
CA PRO A 140 4.00 -4.33 12.13
C PRO A 140 4.45 -5.61 11.45
N LEU A 141 3.81 -5.91 10.32
CA LEU A 141 4.35 -6.89 9.37
C LEU A 141 5.54 -6.26 8.66
N ALA A 142 6.71 -6.88 8.76
CA ALA A 142 7.93 -6.42 8.09
C ALA A 142 8.27 -7.29 6.89
N PHE A 143 8.94 -6.69 5.90
CA PHE A 143 9.44 -7.36 4.72
C PHE A 143 10.91 -7.00 4.48
N TYR A 144 11.75 -8.03 4.35
CA TYR A 144 13.19 -7.91 4.18
C TYR A 144 13.74 -9.12 3.42
N GLU A 145 14.58 -8.86 2.41
CA GLU A 145 15.17 -9.87 1.53
C GLU A 145 14.16 -10.84 0.89
N GLY A 146 12.99 -10.31 0.49
CA GLY A 146 11.96 -11.12 -0.15
C GLY A 146 11.18 -12.04 0.79
N LYS A 147 11.27 -11.82 2.11
CA LYS A 147 10.61 -12.63 3.14
C LYS A 147 9.93 -11.76 4.17
N TYR A 148 8.80 -12.25 4.70
CA TYR A 148 8.21 -11.67 5.90
C TYR A 148 9.13 -11.87 7.11
N ARG A 149 9.07 -10.89 8.02
CA ARG A 149 9.86 -10.81 9.24
C ARG A 149 9.03 -10.22 10.37
N ASP A 150 9.38 -10.63 11.58
CA ASP A 150 8.94 -9.94 12.80
C ASP A 150 9.93 -8.84 13.15
N ILE A 151 9.42 -7.73 13.69
CA ILE A 151 10.26 -6.71 14.34
C ILE A 151 10.42 -7.12 15.81
N VAL A 152 11.65 -7.43 16.21
CA VAL A 152 12.01 -7.65 17.61
C VAL A 152 12.34 -6.29 18.22
N GLY A 153 11.63 -5.93 19.29
CA GLY A 153 11.88 -4.73 20.09
C GLY A 153 13.05 -4.88 21.04
#